data_AF-A0A2D9P3T5-F1
#
_entry.id   AF-A0A2D9P3T5-F1
#
_cell.length_a   1.000
_cell.length_b   1.000
_cell.length_c   1.000
_cell.angle_alpha   90.00
_cell.angle_beta   90.00
_cell.angle_gamma   90.00
#
_symmetry.space_group_name_H-M   'P 1'
#
loop_
_entity.id
_entity.type
_entity.pdbx_description
1 polymer ?
#
loop_
_entity_poly.entity_id
_entity_poly.type
_entity_poly.pdbx_seq_one_letter_code
_entity_poly.pdbx_strand_id
1 'polypeptide(L)' 'MAKKQTFGDKTKKASDKAKSYFKVVRTTKNSKTEGIRFNEEILSIPAGENQDNFIKKFLEKNNVK' A
#
# COMPACT_ATOMS: atom_id res chain seq x y z
N MET A 1 12.29 33.28 -17.62
CA MET A 1 10.82 33.13 -17.46
C MET A 1 10.54 31.80 -16.77
N ALA A 2 10.17 31.81 -15.49
CA ALA A 2 9.73 30.59 -14.84
C ALA A 2 8.44 30.12 -15.52
N LYS A 3 8.42 28.91 -16.09
CA LYS A 3 7.19 28.29 -16.60
C LYS A 3 6.15 28.38 -15.48
N LYS A 4 5.09 29.18 -15.68
CA LYS A 4 4.00 29.31 -14.71
C LYS A 4 3.28 27.97 -14.64
N GLN A 5 3.70 27.12 -13.71
CA GLN A 5 2.97 25.91 -13.37
C GLN A 5 1.64 26.36 -12.77
N THR A 6 0.54 26.01 -13.43
CA THR A 6 -0.79 26.40 -12.95
C THR A 6 -1.22 25.51 -11.79
N PHE A 7 -2.18 25.97 -10.99
CA PHE A 7 -2.78 25.15 -9.94
C PHE A 7 -3.37 23.86 -10.52
N GLY A 8 -4.02 23.94 -11.70
CA GLY A 8 -4.57 22.78 -12.40
C GLY A 8 -3.51 21.72 -12.74
N ASP A 9 -2.30 22.13 -13.12
CA ASP A 9 -1.20 21.20 -13.40
C ASP A 9 -0.67 20.49 -12.15
N LYS A 10 -0.78 21.12 -10.97
CA LYS A 10 -0.45 20.48 -9.68
C LYS A 10 -1.51 19.44 -9.29
N THR A 11 -2.78 19.75 -9.53
CA THR A 11 -3.90 18.86 -9.16
C THR A 11 -3.94 17.60 -10.03
N LYS A 12 -3.64 17.71 -11.33
CA LYS A 12 -3.57 16.54 -12.24
C LYS A 12 -2.49 15.53 -11.81
N LYS A 13 -1.32 16.00 -11.36
CA LYS A 13 -0.26 15.13 -10.84
C LYS A 13 -0.63 14.44 -9.53
N ALA A 14 -1.59 14.99 -8.77
CA ALA A 14 -2.08 14.37 -7.55
C ALA A 14 -3.06 13.23 -7.84
N SER A 15 -3.85 13.32 -8.92
CA SER A 15 -4.75 12.24 -9.33
C SER A 15 -4.05 11.02 -9.94
N ASP A 16 -2.80 11.19 -10.39
CA ASP A 16 -1.95 10.12 -10.94
C ASP A 16 -1.24 9.31 -9.84
N LYS A 17 -1.29 9.75 -8.58
CA LYS A 17 -0.79 8.98 -7.44
C LYS A 17 -1.82 7.90 -7.06
N ALA A 18 -1.34 6.75 -6.61
CA ALA A 18 -2.17 5.63 -6.17
C ALA A 18 -3.29 6.12 -5.21
N LYS A 19 -4.55 5.99 -5.64
CA LYS A 19 -5.72 6.48 -4.90
C LYS A 19 -6.11 5.57 -3.73
N SER A 20 -5.63 4.33 -3.76
CA SER A 20 -5.99 3.29 -2.81
C SER A 20 -4.76 2.73 -2.13
N TYR A 21 -4.85 2.63 -0.80
CA TYR A 21 -3.85 2.03 0.06
C TYR A 21 -4.53 0.96 0.92
N PHE A 22 -3.79 -0.07 1.30
CA PHE A 22 -4.24 -1.03 2.29
C PHE A 22 -3.14 -1.26 3.33
N LYS A 23 -3.56 -1.52 4.57
CA LYS A 23 -2.68 -1.77 5.70
C LYS A 23 -2.65 -3.27 5.97
N VAL A 24 -1.46 -3.84 5.94
CA VAL A 24 -1.21 -5.24 6.28
C VAL A 24 -0.70 -5.28 7.71
N VAL A 25 -1.40 -6.03 8.56
CA VAL A 25 -0.99 -6.29 9.95
C VAL A 25 -0.58 -7.74 10.05
N ARG A 26 0.66 -8.00 10.46
CA ARG A 26 1.23 -9.35 10.61
C ARG A 26 1.66 -9.58 12.05
N THR A 27 1.44 -10.79 12.54
CA THR A 27 1.94 -11.21 13.85
C THR A 27 3.13 -12.14 13.70
N THR A 28 4.20 -11.91 14.46
CA THR A 28 5.29 -12.87 14.62
C THR A 28 5.39 -13.31 16.06
N LYS A 29 5.39 -14.62 16.31
CA LYS A 29 5.63 -15.17 17.63
C LYS A 29 7.14 -15.23 17.87
N ASN A 30 7.60 -14.65 18.96
CA ASN A 30 8.99 -14.77 19.36
C ASN A 30 9.21 -16.13 20.02
N SER A 31 10.07 -16.97 19.44
CA SER A 31 10.39 -18.31 19.96
C SER A 31 11.11 -18.29 21.31
N LYS A 32 11.76 -17.18 21.69
CA LYS A 32 12.54 -17.07 22.93
C LYS A 32 11.79 -16.47 24.12
N THR A 33 10.79 -15.62 23.86
CA THR A 33 10.11 -14.85 24.92
C THR A 33 8.61 -15.06 24.93
N GLU A 34 8.09 -15.95 24.08
CA GLU A 34 6.67 -16.24 23.84
C GLU A 34 5.78 -15.04 23.47
N GLY A 35 6.34 -13.83 23.41
CA GLY A 35 5.63 -12.62 23.04
C GLY A 35 5.19 -12.62 21.57
N ILE A 36 4.05 -11.99 21.32
CA ILE A 36 3.51 -11.74 19.97
C ILE A 36 3.87 -10.31 19.58
N ARG A 37 4.56 -10.14 18.45
CA ARG A 37 4.85 -8.82 17.88
C ARG A 37 3.92 -8.55 16.71
N PHE A 38 3.36 -7.36 16.66
CA PHE A 38 2.57 -6.87 15.53
C PHE A 38 3.46 -5.99 14.65
N ASN A 39 3.52 -6.32 13.36
CA ASN A 39 4.21 -5.54 12.34
C ASN A 39 3.17 -5.00 11.37
N GLU A 40 3.25 -3.71 11.07
CA GLU A 40 2.31 -3.04 10.18
C GLU A 40 3.03 -2.51 8.94
N GLU A 41 2.43 -2.71 7.77
CA GLU A 41 2.95 -2.23 6.50
C GLU A 41 1.81 -1.62 5.68
N ILE A 42 1.99 -0.40 5.18
CA ILE A 42 1.02 0.28 4.31
C ILE A 42 1.51 0.16 2.87
N LEU A 43 0.69 -0.42 2.00
CA LEU A 43 1.01 -0.65 0.61
C LEU A 43 0.04 0.11 -0.30
N SER A 44 0.59 0.70 -1.36
CA SER A 44 -0.19 1.37 -2.40
C SER A 44 -0.65 0.38 -3.46
N ILE A 45 -1.92 0.47 -3.87
CA ILE A 45 -2.45 -0.29 -4.99
C ILE A 45 -2.17 0.48 -6.28
N PRO A 46 -1.56 -0.15 -7.31
CA PRO A 46 -1.35 0.48 -8.61
C PRO A 46 -2.65 1.02 -9.21
N ALA A 47 -2.57 2.16 -9.89
CA ALA A 47 -3.73 2.75 -10.54
C ALA A 47 -4.27 1.82 -11.64
N GLY A 48 -5.57 1.55 -11.62
CA GLY A 48 -6.25 0.70 -12.60
C GLY A 48 -6.32 -0.79 -12.23
N GLU A 49 -5.69 -1.22 -11.14
CA GLU A 49 -5.85 -2.60 -10.65
C GLU A 49 -7.05 -2.72 -9.70
N ASN A 50 -7.79 -3.83 -9.81
CA ASN A 50 -8.90 -4.12 -8.92
C ASN A 50 -8.36 -4.47 -7.52
N GLN A 51 -8.87 -3.80 -6.48
CA GLN A 51 -8.37 -3.90 -5.11
C GLN A 51 -8.42 -5.34 -4.58
N ASP A 52 -9.52 -6.05 -4.77
CA ASP A 52 -9.71 -7.41 -4.26
C ASP A 52 -8.74 -8.39 -4.91
N ASN A 53 -8.53 -8.26 -6.22
CA ASN A 53 -7.59 -9.11 -6.95
C ASN A 53 -6.14 -8.83 -6.54
N PHE A 54 -5.77 -7.57 -6.32
CA PHE A 54 -4.44 -7.21 -5.84
C PHE A 54 -4.18 -7.78 -4.44
N ILE A 55 -5.14 -7.63 -3.53
CA ILE A 55 -5.03 -8.13 -2.16
C ILE A 55 -4.93 -9.66 -2.16
N LYS A 56 -5.75 -10.37 -2.95
CA LYS A 56 -5.67 -11.83 -3.08
C LYS A 56 -4.30 -12.29 -3.58
N LYS A 57 -3.80 -11.73 -4.68
CA LYS A 57 -2.46 -12.02 -5.20
C LYS A 57 -1.36 -11.72 -4.17
N PHE A 58 -1.50 -10.62 -3.43
CA PHE A 58 -0.56 -10.25 -2.38
C PHE A 58 -0.56 -11.28 -1.25
N LEU A 59 -1.73 -11.74 -0.80
CA LEU A 59 -1.85 -12.77 0.25
C LEU A 59 -1.29 -14.12 -0.20
N GLU A 60 -1.61 -14.55 -1.42
CA GLU A 60 -1.07 -15.78 -2.03
C GLU A 60 0.45 -15.76 -2.14
N LYS A 61 1.03 -14.66 -2.63
CA LYS A 61 2.49 -14.49 -2.72
C LYS A 61 3.17 -14.53 -1.36
N ASN A 62 2.52 -14.00 -0.32
CA ASN A 62 3.06 -13.96 1.03
C ASN A 62 2.70 -15.20 1.87
N ASN A 63 2.06 -16.23 1.27
CA ASN A 63 1.72 -17.50 1.91
C ASN A 63 1.04 -17.35 3.27
N VAL A 64 0.22 -16.32 3.42
CA VAL A 64 -0.62 -16.15 4.62
C VAL A 64 -1.82 -17.09 4.44
N LYS A 65 -1.68 -18.34 4.89
CA LYS A 65 -2.79 -19.29 5.01
C LYS A 65 -3.58 -19.04 6.28
#